data_AF-A0A936EGH3-F1
#
_entry.id   AF-A0A936EGH3-F1
#
_cell.length_a   1.000
_cell.length_b   1.000
_cell.length_c   1.000
_cell.angle_alpha   90.00
_cell.angle_beta   90.00
_cell.angle_gamma   90.00
#
_symmetry.space_group_name_H-M   'P 1'
#
loop_
_entity.id
_entity.type
_entity.pdbx_description
1 polymer ?
#
loop_
_entity_poly.entity_id
_entity_poly.type
_entity_poly.pdbx_seq_one_letter_code
_entity_poly.pdbx_strand_id
1 'polypeptide(L)'
;MRRLGVQCSDSGQLLLLGQVLAWRAGLAHFRQGALTALPALPMPLLRAAVGAAAESDCPALIRCLETDPWFNPAGPPPLKGARRSLATVGRLGAFRGYGGLFVEPPVVASTSEHLYVRSGDDCWLLFADAFGSTLHRATTEEFTTAQQNPFTADHLRLTGSRLVWDGRSFDLPAKAEVASFAATTTTAALACPVSFAITLIAAT
;
A
#
# COMPACT_ATOMS: atom_id res chain seq x y z
N MET A 1 -14.75 9.48 -12.62
CA MET A 1 -15.06 10.91 -12.74
C MET A 1 -16.39 11.20 -13.42
N ARG A 2 -16.58 10.87 -14.72
CA ARG A 2 -17.78 11.22 -15.51
C ARG A 2 -19.14 10.91 -14.85
N ARG A 3 -19.29 9.74 -14.23
CA ARG A 3 -20.55 9.31 -13.58
C ARG A 3 -20.85 10.04 -12.26
N LEU A 4 -19.81 10.35 -11.48
CA LEU A 4 -19.96 10.88 -10.12
C LEU A 4 -19.86 12.40 -10.07
N GLY A 5 -19.10 13.01 -10.99
CA GLY A 5 -18.91 14.45 -11.03
C GLY A 5 -20.20 15.24 -11.27
N VAL A 6 -21.18 14.66 -11.97
CA VAL A 6 -22.50 15.28 -12.19
C VAL A 6 -23.35 15.35 -10.91
N GLN A 7 -22.93 14.68 -9.84
CA GLN A 7 -23.61 14.69 -8.53
C GLN A 7 -22.97 15.71 -7.57
N CYS A 8 -21.93 16.41 -7.99
CA CYS A 8 -21.31 17.48 -7.21
C CYS A 8 -22.13 18.77 -7.33
N SER A 9 -22.37 19.46 -6.22
CA SER A 9 -23.06 20.76 -6.20
C SER A 9 -22.20 21.90 -6.72
N ASP A 10 -20.88 21.77 -6.59
CA ASP A 10 -19.91 22.80 -6.91
C ASP A 10 -18.53 22.23 -7.24
N SER A 11 -17.62 23.11 -7.66
CA SER A 11 -16.25 22.78 -8.01
C SER A 11 -15.39 22.32 -6.83
N GLY A 12 -15.71 22.75 -5.60
CA GLY A 12 -15.01 22.32 -4.39
C GLY A 12 -15.28 20.84 -4.11
N GLN A 13 -16.55 20.43 -4.14
CA GLN A 13 -16.92 19.02 -4.02
C GLN A 13 -16.34 18.17 -5.16
N LEU A 14 -16.27 18.73 -6.38
CA LEU A 14 -15.66 18.05 -7.52
C LEU A 14 -14.15 17.81 -7.30
N LEU A 15 -13.43 18.77 -6.71
CA LEU A 15 -12.02 18.64 -6.38
C LEU A 15 -11.78 17.55 -5.32
N LEU A 16 -12.57 17.55 -4.25
CA LEU A 16 -12.52 16.54 -3.18
C LEU A 16 -12.81 15.14 -3.73
N LEU A 17 -13.84 15.01 -4.56
CA LEU A 17 -14.15 13.76 -5.26
C LEU A 17 -12.97 13.32 -6.15
N GLY A 18 -12.35 14.26 -6.86
CA GLY A 18 -11.18 13.99 -7.70
C GLY A 18 -10.02 13.38 -6.90
N GLN A 19 -9.73 13.90 -5.71
CA GLN A 19 -8.70 13.36 -4.82
C GLN A 19 -8.98 11.91 -4.41
N VAL A 20 -10.21 11.62 -3.98
CA VAL A 20 -10.62 10.26 -3.62
C VAL A 20 -10.55 9.30 -4.81
N LEU A 21 -10.99 9.75 -5.99
CA LEU A 21 -10.95 8.93 -7.20
C LEU A 21 -9.53 8.70 -7.72
N ALA A 22 -8.63 9.67 -7.55
CA ALA A 22 -7.22 9.54 -7.90
C ALA A 22 -6.55 8.45 -7.03
N TRP A 23 -6.78 8.50 -5.71
CA TRP A 23 -6.36 7.45 -4.78
C TRP A 23 -6.92 6.08 -5.19
N ARG A 24 -8.24 6.02 -5.45
CA ARG A 24 -8.94 4.80 -5.86
C ARG A 24 -8.46 4.20 -7.18
N ALA A 25 -7.88 5.01 -8.05
CA ALA A 25 -7.27 4.61 -9.31
C ALA A 25 -5.81 4.11 -9.17
N GLY A 26 -5.30 4.01 -7.95
CA GLY A 26 -4.00 3.40 -7.65
C GLY A 26 -2.88 4.38 -7.31
N LEU A 27 -3.18 5.68 -7.21
CA LEU A 27 -2.21 6.67 -6.71
C LEU A 27 -2.15 6.61 -5.19
N ALA A 28 -1.52 5.56 -4.65
CA ALA A 28 -1.49 5.23 -3.22
C ALA A 28 -0.98 6.37 -2.32
N HIS A 29 -0.04 7.18 -2.81
CA HIS A 29 0.45 8.37 -2.10
C HIS A 29 -0.64 9.43 -1.82
N PHE A 30 -1.77 9.40 -2.51
CA PHE A 30 -2.91 10.29 -2.22
C PHE A 30 -3.83 9.78 -1.10
N ARG A 31 -3.57 8.62 -0.49
CA ARG A 31 -4.40 8.05 0.58
C ARG A 31 -4.71 9.06 1.67
N GLN A 32 -3.70 9.74 2.22
CA GLN A 32 -3.92 10.68 3.32
C GLN A 32 -4.82 11.84 2.93
N GLY A 33 -4.57 12.45 1.77
CA GLY A 33 -5.40 13.54 1.24
C GLY A 33 -6.83 13.08 0.96
N ALA A 34 -7.00 11.88 0.40
CA ALA A 34 -8.31 11.30 0.16
C ALA A 34 -9.07 11.02 1.47
N LEU A 35 -8.41 10.47 2.51
CA LEU A 35 -9.02 10.25 3.82
C LEU A 35 -9.47 11.56 4.46
N THR A 36 -8.67 12.64 4.35
CA THR A 36 -9.08 13.98 4.80
C THR A 36 -10.26 14.54 4.01
N ALA A 37 -10.38 14.21 2.72
CA ALA A 37 -11.47 14.68 1.86
C ALA A 37 -12.80 13.95 2.10
N LEU A 38 -12.77 12.67 2.49
CA LEU A 38 -13.97 11.82 2.61
C LEU A 38 -15.09 12.44 3.48
N PRO A 39 -14.83 12.96 4.70
CA PRO A 39 -15.88 13.48 5.57
C PRO A 39 -16.64 14.68 4.99
N ALA A 40 -16.04 15.41 4.05
CA ALA A 40 -16.63 16.58 3.40
C ALA A 40 -17.52 16.22 2.20
N LEU A 41 -17.52 14.98 1.74
CA LEU A 41 -18.40 14.53 0.66
C LEU A 41 -19.78 14.13 1.20
N PRO A 42 -20.88 14.44 0.47
CA PRO A 42 -22.19 13.89 0.79
C PRO A 42 -22.16 12.36 0.83
N MET A 43 -22.85 11.75 1.81
CA MET A 43 -22.76 10.30 2.09
C MET A 43 -23.01 9.40 0.87
N PRO A 44 -23.99 9.67 -0.02
CA PRO A 44 -24.16 8.87 -1.25
C PRO A 44 -22.94 8.93 -2.17
N LEU A 45 -22.33 10.12 -2.29
CA LEU A 45 -21.15 10.32 -3.13
C LEU A 45 -19.90 9.68 -2.51
N LEU A 46 -19.72 9.79 -1.19
CA LEU A 46 -18.66 9.14 -0.45
C LEU A 46 -18.65 7.64 -0.70
N ARG A 47 -19.78 6.96 -0.47
CA ARG A 47 -19.92 5.51 -0.68
C ARG A 47 -19.60 5.12 -2.12
N ALA A 48 -20.15 5.86 -3.07
CA ALA A 48 -19.92 5.61 -4.49
C ALA A 48 -18.44 5.84 -4.89
N ALA A 49 -17.77 6.83 -4.29
CA ALA A 49 -16.38 7.16 -4.60
C ALA A 49 -15.41 6.06 -4.13
N VAL A 50 -15.65 5.46 -2.96
CA VAL A 50 -14.80 4.38 -2.43
C VAL A 50 -15.24 2.98 -2.86
N GLY A 51 -16.39 2.87 -3.54
CA GLY A 51 -16.96 1.61 -4.02
C GLY A 51 -17.67 0.78 -2.95
N ALA A 52 -18.14 1.42 -1.88
CA ALA A 52 -18.89 0.77 -0.81
C ALA A 52 -20.37 0.54 -1.18
N ALA A 53 -21.00 -0.43 -0.51
CA ALA A 53 -22.44 -0.69 -0.63
C ALA A 53 -23.27 0.52 -0.15
N ALA A 54 -24.46 0.73 -0.72
CA ALA A 54 -25.28 1.93 -0.49
C ALA A 54 -25.74 2.08 0.98
N GLU A 55 -25.86 0.97 1.68
CA GLU A 55 -26.27 0.80 3.07
C GLU A 55 -25.09 0.85 4.05
N SER A 56 -23.86 1.03 3.57
CA SER A 56 -22.67 1.09 4.43
C SER A 56 -22.74 2.28 5.40
N ASP A 57 -22.39 2.02 6.66
CA ASP A 57 -22.22 3.05 7.70
C ASP A 57 -20.96 3.86 7.42
N CYS A 58 -21.12 5.11 6.97
CA CYS A 58 -20.00 5.95 6.52
C CYS A 58 -18.96 6.23 7.61
N PRO A 59 -19.33 6.59 8.85
CA PRO A 59 -18.37 6.67 9.95
C PRO A 59 -17.55 5.40 10.18
N ALA A 60 -18.18 4.22 10.19
CA ALA A 60 -17.44 2.96 10.34
C ALA A 60 -16.54 2.67 9.13
N LEU A 61 -17.03 2.93 7.92
CA LEU A 61 -16.29 2.79 6.66
C LEU A 61 -15.02 3.66 6.65
N ILE A 62 -15.12 4.93 7.05
CA ILE A 62 -13.96 5.83 7.14
C ILE A 62 -12.94 5.28 8.15
N ARG A 63 -13.38 4.87 9.35
CA ARG A 63 -12.46 4.29 10.35
C ARG A 63 -11.75 3.05 9.83
N CYS A 64 -12.43 2.17 9.11
CA CYS A 64 -11.80 1.01 8.47
C CYS A 64 -10.75 1.44 7.44
N LEU A 65 -11.06 2.42 6.58
CA LEU A 65 -10.12 2.93 5.58
C LEU A 65 -8.91 3.63 6.22
N GLU A 66 -9.06 4.27 7.38
CA GLU A 66 -7.97 4.92 8.12
C GLU A 66 -7.06 3.91 8.80
N THR A 67 -7.65 2.93 9.51
CA THR A 67 -6.91 1.97 10.35
C THR A 67 -6.26 0.85 9.55
N ASP A 68 -6.78 0.56 8.36
CA ASP A 68 -6.31 -0.55 7.54
C ASP A 68 -6.07 -0.13 6.09
N PRO A 69 -4.79 0.03 5.68
CA PRO A 69 -4.44 0.33 4.30
C PRO A 69 -4.91 -0.74 3.31
N TRP A 70 -5.09 -1.98 3.74
CA TRP A 70 -5.47 -3.09 2.86
C TRP A 70 -6.98 -3.36 2.84
N PHE A 71 -7.78 -2.50 3.50
CA PHE A 71 -9.23 -2.58 3.44
C PHE A 71 -9.75 -2.09 2.08
N ASN A 72 -10.51 -2.95 1.39
CA ASN A 72 -11.20 -2.58 0.16
C ASN A 72 -12.73 -2.64 0.36
N PRO A 73 -13.44 -1.50 0.36
CA PRO A 73 -14.90 -1.45 0.55
C PRO A 73 -15.71 -2.17 -0.54
N ALA A 74 -15.12 -2.37 -1.72
CA ALA A 74 -15.73 -3.12 -2.81
C ALA A 74 -15.46 -4.63 -2.75
N GLY A 75 -14.63 -5.08 -1.79
CA GLY A 75 -14.32 -6.48 -1.58
C GLY A 75 -15.48 -7.26 -0.94
N PRO A 76 -15.45 -8.60 -1.00
CA PRO A 76 -16.44 -9.41 -0.29
C PRO A 76 -16.37 -9.12 1.22
N PRO A 77 -17.52 -9.12 1.93
CA PRO A 77 -17.50 -8.97 3.38
C PRO A 77 -16.67 -10.13 3.99
N PRO A 78 -15.85 -9.86 5.01
CA PRO A 78 -15.10 -10.91 5.68
C PRO A 78 -16.06 -11.95 6.24
N LEU A 79 -15.77 -13.24 6.00
CA LEU A 79 -16.52 -14.33 6.60
C LEU A 79 -16.47 -14.19 8.13
N LYS A 80 -17.62 -14.36 8.79
CA LYS A 80 -17.74 -14.19 10.24
C LYS A 80 -16.76 -15.15 10.95
N GLY A 81 -15.82 -14.60 11.71
CA GLY A 81 -14.80 -15.37 12.43
C GLY A 81 -13.57 -15.75 11.59
N ALA A 82 -13.51 -15.39 10.30
CA ALA A 82 -12.31 -15.60 9.50
C ALA A 82 -11.21 -14.65 9.97
N ARG A 83 -10.06 -15.24 10.31
CA ARG A 83 -8.84 -14.47 10.57
C ARG A 83 -8.22 -14.11 9.23
N ARG A 84 -7.86 -12.84 9.04
CA ARG A 84 -7.10 -12.40 7.87
C ARG A 84 -5.88 -13.27 7.65
N SER A 85 -5.61 -13.60 6.39
CA SER A 85 -4.43 -14.35 5.99
C SER A 85 -3.39 -13.40 5.42
N LEU A 86 -2.11 -13.72 5.62
CA LEU A 86 -1.05 -13.07 4.88
C LEU A 86 -1.16 -13.46 3.40
N ALA A 87 -1.04 -12.48 2.52
CA ALA A 87 -1.09 -12.69 1.08
C ALA A 87 -0.13 -11.75 0.36
N THR A 88 0.30 -12.13 -0.84
CA THR A 88 0.93 -11.18 -1.77
C THR A 88 -0.14 -10.21 -2.26
N VAL A 89 0.02 -8.94 -1.89
CA VAL A 89 -0.95 -7.88 -2.17
C VAL A 89 -0.53 -6.96 -3.31
N GLY A 90 0.73 -7.07 -3.75
CA GLY A 90 1.22 -6.31 -4.89
C GLY A 90 2.61 -6.72 -5.31
N ARG A 91 2.96 -6.33 -6.54
CA ARG A 91 4.32 -6.39 -7.06
C ARG A 91 4.57 -5.13 -7.87
N LEU A 92 5.69 -4.47 -7.63
CA LEU A 92 6.03 -3.21 -8.29
C LEU A 92 7.52 -3.13 -8.63
N GLY A 93 7.85 -2.30 -9.61
CA GLY A 93 9.19 -2.15 -10.14
C GLY A 93 9.45 -3.07 -11.32
N ALA A 94 10.40 -2.64 -12.16
CA ALA A 94 10.94 -3.39 -13.28
C ALA A 94 12.35 -2.88 -13.59
N PHE A 95 13.09 -3.62 -14.41
CA PHE A 95 14.41 -3.19 -14.88
C PHE A 95 14.30 -1.97 -15.79
N ARG A 96 15.17 -0.99 -15.61
CA ARG A 96 15.20 0.26 -16.38
C ARG A 96 15.36 0.03 -17.88
N GLY A 97 16.13 -0.98 -18.29
CA GLY A 97 16.28 -1.35 -19.71
C GLY A 97 14.97 -1.81 -20.38
N TYR A 98 13.95 -2.17 -19.60
CA TYR A 98 12.60 -2.49 -20.08
C TYR A 98 11.55 -1.45 -19.68
N GLY A 99 11.97 -0.20 -19.44
CA GLY A 99 11.07 0.91 -19.08
C GLY A 99 10.70 0.99 -17.59
N GLY A 100 11.36 0.19 -16.74
CA GLY A 100 11.20 0.24 -15.29
C GLY A 100 12.06 1.31 -14.61
N LEU A 101 12.09 1.28 -13.27
CA LEU A 101 12.81 2.26 -12.47
C LEU A 101 14.20 1.81 -12.04
N PHE A 102 14.42 0.50 -11.91
CA PHE A 102 15.56 -0.05 -11.20
C PHE A 102 16.70 -0.43 -12.16
N VAL A 103 17.91 0.04 -11.88
CA VAL A 103 19.13 -0.29 -12.64
C VAL A 103 19.86 -1.51 -12.05
N GLU A 104 19.61 -1.78 -10.78
CA GLU A 104 20.10 -2.92 -10.00
C GLU A 104 18.92 -3.58 -9.24
N PRO A 105 19.03 -4.84 -8.79
CA PRO A 105 18.06 -5.41 -7.86
C PRO A 105 17.83 -4.48 -6.66
N PRO A 106 16.57 -4.15 -6.33
CA PRO A 106 16.28 -3.16 -5.31
C PRO A 106 16.65 -3.68 -3.92
N VAL A 107 17.05 -2.76 -3.05
CA VAL A 107 17.22 -2.97 -1.61
C VAL A 107 16.14 -2.16 -0.90
N VAL A 108 15.55 -2.72 0.14
CA VAL A 108 14.47 -2.08 0.90
C VAL A 108 14.94 -1.74 2.32
N ALA A 109 14.38 -0.65 2.86
CA ALA A 109 14.53 -0.23 4.25
C ALA A 109 13.19 0.31 4.75
N SER A 110 13.00 0.43 6.07
CA SER A 110 11.74 0.94 6.62
C SER A 110 11.91 1.72 7.91
N THR A 111 11.01 2.67 8.10
CA THR A 111 10.65 3.20 9.42
C THR A 111 9.32 2.57 9.85
N SER A 112 8.76 2.97 11.00
CA SER A 112 7.45 2.49 11.46
C SER A 112 6.32 2.82 10.48
N GLU A 113 6.49 3.89 9.70
CA GLU A 113 5.45 4.47 8.83
C GLU A 113 5.75 4.27 7.35
N HIS A 114 7.02 4.26 6.95
CA HIS A 114 7.41 4.39 5.55
C HIS A 114 8.32 3.25 5.09
N LEU A 115 8.14 2.85 3.84
CA LEU A 115 9.01 1.91 3.14
C LEU A 115 9.86 2.68 2.13
N TYR A 116 11.16 2.43 2.15
CA TYR A 116 12.11 3.01 1.22
C TYR A 116 12.73 1.93 0.34
N VAL A 117 13.12 2.34 -0.85
CA VAL A 117 13.72 1.49 -1.87
C VAL A 117 14.96 2.20 -2.41
N ARG A 118 16.03 1.45 -2.64
CA ARG A 118 17.22 1.90 -3.36
C ARG A 118 17.59 0.94 -4.48
N SER A 119 18.09 1.45 -5.60
CA SER A 119 18.60 0.67 -6.73
C SER A 119 19.69 1.51 -7.41
N GLY A 120 20.95 1.08 -7.33
CA GLY A 120 22.10 1.95 -7.60
C GLY A 120 22.07 3.20 -6.71
N ASP A 121 22.26 4.37 -7.32
CA ASP A 121 22.27 5.67 -6.65
C ASP A 121 20.87 6.25 -6.42
N ASP A 122 19.85 5.66 -7.03
CA ASP A 122 18.48 6.17 -6.97
C ASP A 122 17.74 5.63 -5.73
N CYS A 123 17.06 6.52 -5.02
CA CYS A 123 16.21 6.20 -3.87
C CYS A 123 14.74 6.59 -4.12
N TRP A 124 13.84 5.83 -3.52
CA TRP A 124 12.39 6.05 -3.59
C TRP A 124 11.68 5.79 -2.27
N LEU A 125 10.61 6.55 -2.05
CA LEU A 125 9.59 6.29 -1.04
C LEU A 125 8.46 5.45 -1.68
N LEU A 126 8.11 4.34 -1.05
CA LEU A 126 7.09 3.40 -1.50
C LEU A 126 5.80 3.63 -0.71
N PHE A 127 4.73 3.91 -1.44
CA PHE A 127 3.36 3.91 -0.93
C PHE A 127 2.62 2.69 -1.45
N ALA A 128 1.85 2.04 -0.60
CA ALA A 128 1.02 0.91 -0.99
C ALA A 128 -0.21 0.78 -0.09
N ASP A 129 -1.32 0.42 -0.71
CA ASP A 129 -2.60 0.13 -0.08
C ASP A 129 -3.44 -0.78 -0.99
N ALA A 130 -4.69 -1.06 -0.59
CA ALA A 130 -5.62 -1.88 -1.34
C ALA A 130 -5.90 -1.40 -2.79
N PHE A 131 -5.59 -0.15 -3.12
CA PHE A 131 -5.93 0.46 -4.40
C PHE A 131 -4.74 0.53 -5.35
N GLY A 132 -3.52 0.54 -4.83
CA GLY A 132 -2.33 0.45 -5.67
C GLY A 132 -1.03 0.58 -4.91
N SER A 133 0.05 0.75 -5.68
CA SER A 133 1.37 1.05 -5.13
C SER A 133 2.13 2.00 -6.05
N THR A 134 2.84 2.97 -5.47
CA THR A 134 3.56 4.01 -6.21
C THR A 134 4.93 4.28 -5.58
N LEU A 135 5.90 4.62 -6.42
CA LEU A 135 7.24 5.04 -6.00
C LEU A 135 7.43 6.52 -6.27
N HIS A 136 7.85 7.26 -5.25
CA HIS A 136 8.19 8.68 -5.33
C HIS A 136 9.66 8.88 -5.03
N ARG A 137 10.26 9.97 -5.53
CA ARG A 137 11.67 10.23 -5.25
C ARG A 137 11.88 10.45 -3.76
N ALA A 138 12.91 9.80 -3.24
CA ALA A 138 13.45 10.01 -1.91
C ALA A 138 14.95 10.32 -2.04
N THR A 139 15.49 10.92 -0.99
CA THR A 139 16.91 11.19 -0.86
C THR A 139 17.67 9.97 -0.36
N THR A 140 18.98 9.94 -0.60
CA THR A 140 19.86 8.94 -0.02
C THR A 140 19.87 9.02 1.51
N GLU A 141 19.78 10.22 2.08
CA GLU A 141 19.76 10.44 3.53
C GLU A 141 18.52 9.82 4.20
N GLU A 142 17.33 9.97 3.60
CA GLU A 142 16.10 9.32 4.07
C GLU A 142 16.24 7.79 4.06
N PHE A 143 16.77 7.22 2.97
CA PHE A 143 17.01 5.77 2.88
C PHE A 143 18.02 5.30 3.93
N THR A 144 19.16 5.98 4.05
CA THR A 144 20.21 5.61 5.01
C THR A 144 19.71 5.71 6.45
N THR A 145 18.92 6.72 6.78
CA THR A 145 18.30 6.86 8.11
C THR A 145 17.39 5.66 8.42
N ALA A 146 16.53 5.26 7.48
CA ALA A 146 15.67 4.09 7.62
C ALA A 146 16.45 2.78 7.69
N GLN A 147 17.60 2.70 7.02
CA GLN A 147 18.48 1.52 7.07
C GLN A 147 19.22 1.40 8.40
N GLN A 148 19.67 2.52 8.98
CA GLN A 148 20.42 2.55 10.25
C GLN A 148 19.52 2.34 11.46
N ASN A 149 18.26 2.79 11.38
CA ASN A 149 17.26 2.63 12.44
C ASN A 149 16.05 1.86 11.90
N PRO A 150 16.22 0.58 11.54
CA PRO A 150 15.16 -0.18 10.90
C PRO A 150 14.02 -0.40 11.89
N PHE A 151 12.79 -0.16 11.41
CA PHE A 151 11.64 -0.61 12.17
C PHE A 151 11.61 -2.13 12.22
N THR A 152 11.62 -2.66 13.44
CA THR A 152 11.41 -4.08 13.68
C THR A 152 9.96 -4.26 14.10
N ALA A 153 9.14 -4.78 13.20
CA ALA A 153 7.78 -5.14 13.55
C ALA A 153 7.82 -6.29 14.58
N ASP A 154 7.21 -6.06 15.74
CA ASP A 154 7.03 -7.13 16.72
C ASP A 154 6.31 -8.31 16.06
N HIS A 155 6.72 -9.53 16.40
CA HIS A 155 6.15 -10.78 15.86
C HIS A 155 6.33 -11.01 14.35
N LEU A 156 7.12 -10.20 13.65
CA LEU A 156 7.52 -10.45 12.27
C LEU A 156 8.84 -11.23 12.22
N ARG A 157 8.84 -12.38 11.55
CA ARG A 157 10.02 -13.22 11.37
C ARG A 157 10.06 -13.76 9.95
N LEU A 158 11.18 -13.60 9.28
CA LEU A 158 11.46 -14.26 8.00
C LEU A 158 12.52 -15.33 8.25
N THR A 159 12.21 -16.59 7.92
CA THR A 159 13.15 -17.71 8.03
C THR A 159 13.18 -18.46 6.71
N GLY A 160 14.27 -18.30 5.96
CA GLY A 160 14.36 -18.76 4.57
C GLY A 160 13.26 -18.11 3.73
N SER A 161 12.37 -18.93 3.15
CA SER A 161 11.24 -18.47 2.36
C SER A 161 9.92 -18.35 3.14
N ARG A 162 9.94 -18.54 4.47
CA ARG A 162 8.73 -18.50 5.29
C ARG A 162 8.66 -17.22 6.11
N LEU A 163 7.62 -16.44 5.86
CA LEU A 163 7.27 -15.25 6.64
C LEU A 163 6.27 -15.63 7.73
N VAL A 164 6.52 -15.20 8.96
CA VAL A 164 5.57 -15.28 10.07
C VAL A 164 5.31 -13.87 10.58
N TRP A 165 4.04 -13.47 10.68
CA TRP A 165 3.62 -12.16 11.20
C TRP A 165 2.37 -12.33 12.06
N ASP A 166 2.41 -11.92 13.31
CA ASP A 166 1.28 -12.04 14.27
C ASP A 166 0.75 -13.48 14.40
N GLY A 167 1.68 -14.44 14.32
CA GLY A 167 1.37 -15.87 14.36
C GLY A 167 0.73 -16.43 13.08
N ARG A 168 0.60 -15.63 12.02
CA ARG A 168 0.20 -16.07 10.68
C ARG A 168 1.44 -16.44 9.89
N SER A 169 1.40 -17.50 9.09
CA SER A 169 2.51 -17.87 8.22
C SER A 169 2.16 -17.76 6.75
N PHE A 170 3.13 -17.33 5.94
CA PHE A 170 3.06 -17.27 4.49
C PHE A 170 4.35 -17.81 3.90
N ASP A 171 4.23 -18.73 2.95
CA ASP A 171 5.37 -19.23 2.19
C ASP A 171 5.51 -18.41 0.91
N LEU A 172 6.69 -17.79 0.73
CA LEU A 172 6.97 -16.98 -0.44
C LEU A 172 6.89 -17.84 -1.71
N PRO A 173 6.19 -17.37 -2.75
CA PRO A 173 6.14 -18.09 -4.01
C PRO A 173 7.54 -18.11 -4.65
N ALA A 174 8.08 -19.33 -4.80
CA ALA A 174 9.42 -19.71 -5.27
C ALA A 174 10.55 -19.63 -4.22
N LYS A 175 11.55 -20.52 -4.39
CA LYS A 175 12.84 -20.56 -3.66
C LYS A 175 13.74 -19.34 -3.96
N ALA A 176 13.15 -18.19 -4.29
CA ALA A 176 13.92 -16.98 -4.51
C ALA A 176 14.49 -16.55 -3.16
N GLU A 177 15.80 -16.57 -3.05
CA GLU A 177 16.50 -16.03 -1.89
C GLU A 177 16.07 -14.59 -1.69
N VAL A 178 15.64 -14.25 -0.47
CA VAL A 178 15.29 -12.88 -0.13
C VAL A 178 16.60 -12.14 0.13
N ALA A 179 16.97 -11.23 -0.78
CA ALA A 179 18.18 -10.43 -0.64
C ALA A 179 17.96 -9.22 0.28
N SER A 180 16.73 -8.71 0.34
CA SER A 180 16.40 -7.58 1.20
C SER A 180 14.94 -7.64 1.66
N PHE A 181 14.72 -7.26 2.91
CA PHE A 181 13.44 -7.34 3.60
C PHE A 181 13.28 -6.12 4.51
N ALA A 182 12.10 -5.51 4.45
CA ALA A 182 11.72 -4.42 5.34
C ALA A 182 10.20 -4.43 5.56
N ALA A 183 9.72 -3.86 6.65
CA ALA A 183 8.29 -3.81 6.94
C ALA A 183 7.91 -2.57 7.74
N THR A 184 6.64 -2.17 7.60
CA THR A 184 5.94 -1.27 8.52
C THR A 184 5.04 -2.10 9.42
N THR A 185 4.16 -1.45 10.18
CA THR A 185 3.12 -2.11 10.99
C THR A 185 2.09 -2.89 10.16
N THR A 186 1.95 -2.60 8.86
CA THR A 186 0.85 -3.15 8.03
C THR A 186 1.30 -3.80 6.73
N THR A 187 2.54 -3.53 6.29
CA THR A 187 3.04 -4.00 4.98
C THR A 187 4.49 -4.46 5.08
N ALA A 188 4.80 -5.62 4.51
CA ALA A 188 6.16 -6.10 4.32
C ALA A 188 6.54 -6.01 2.84
N ALA A 189 7.77 -5.58 2.58
CA ALA A 189 8.38 -5.48 1.26
C ALA A 189 9.57 -6.43 1.16
N LEU A 190 9.63 -7.18 0.06
CA LEU A 190 10.69 -8.14 -0.21
C LEU A 190 11.31 -7.87 -1.57
N ALA A 191 12.63 -7.91 -1.63
CA ALA A 191 13.38 -7.90 -2.87
C ALA A 191 14.26 -9.15 -2.98
N CYS A 192 14.39 -9.65 -4.22
CA CYS A 192 15.18 -10.83 -4.54
C CYS A 192 16.39 -10.41 -5.38
N PRO A 193 17.54 -11.12 -5.30
CA PRO A 193 18.77 -10.74 -5.99
C PRO A 193 18.67 -10.85 -7.51
N VAL A 194 17.70 -11.62 -8.01
CA VAL A 194 17.49 -11.87 -9.45
C VAL A 194 16.23 -11.17 -10.00
N SER A 195 15.62 -10.26 -9.24
CA SER A 195 14.39 -9.57 -9.62
C SER A 195 14.54 -8.07 -9.47
N PHE A 196 14.18 -7.32 -10.52
CA PHE A 196 14.06 -5.86 -10.48
C PHE A 196 12.67 -5.43 -10.01
N ALA A 197 12.09 -6.18 -9.07
CA ALA A 197 10.75 -5.94 -8.57
C ALA A 197 10.68 -6.27 -7.08
N ILE A 198 9.82 -5.54 -6.40
CA ILE A 198 9.51 -5.68 -4.99
C ILE A 198 8.18 -6.41 -4.89
N THR A 199 8.12 -7.40 -4.02
CA THR A 199 6.88 -8.10 -3.64
C THR A 199 6.37 -7.51 -2.33
N LEU A 200 5.08 -7.18 -2.29
CA LEU A 200 4.41 -6.67 -1.10
C LEU A 200 3.54 -7.75 -0.47
N ILE A 201 3.61 -7.86 0.85
CA ILE A 201 2.84 -8.81 1.65
C ILE A 201 2.12 -8.05 2.76
N ALA A 202 0.85 -8.39 2.98
CA ALA A 202 0.06 -7.86 4.07
C ALA A 202 -1.02 -8.83 4.50
N ALA A 203 -1.68 -8.52 5.63
CA ALA A 203 -2.83 -9.26 6.11
C ALA A 203 -4.14 -8.70 5.53
N THR A 204 -4.78 -9.47 4.65
CA THR A 204 -6.05 -9.13 3.99
C THR A 204 -7.21 -9.97 4.50
#